data_AF-A0A959ZFJ5-F1
#
_entry.id   AF-A0A959ZFJ5-F1
#
_cell.length_a   1.000
_cell.length_b   1.000
_cell.length_c   1.000
_cell.angle_alpha   90.00
_cell.angle_beta   90.00
_cell.angle_gamma   90.00
#
_symmetry.space_group_name_H-M   'P 1'
#
loop_
_entity.id
_entity.type
_entity.pdbx_description
1 polymer ?
#
loop_
_entity_poly.entity_id
_entity_poly.type
_entity_poly.pdbx_seq_one_letter_code
_entity_poly.pdbx_strand_id
1 'polypeptide(L)'
;MDPEDDLVIFPREDVEACLRNEKMQQEANSDGSPSGQSQAMETSRLGAIEAGAPERIRWIYFESPEWTWQNLCGRSGWLLIDPETIDQYDFVMTMMN
;
A
#
# COMPACT_ATOMS: atom_id res chain seq x y z
N MET A 1 -15.84 8.28 -21.10
CA MET A 1 -14.41 8.60 -20.91
C MET A 1 -14.31 8.68 -19.42
N ASP A 2 -14.29 7.49 -18.85
CA ASP A 2 -14.39 7.28 -17.42
C ASP A 2 -12.95 6.99 -17.03
N PRO A 3 -12.29 7.88 -16.27
CA PRO A 3 -11.00 7.56 -15.72
C PRO A 3 -11.27 6.40 -14.77
N GLU A 4 -11.07 5.19 -15.28
CA GLU A 4 -10.82 4.03 -14.45
C GLU A 4 -9.83 4.52 -13.41
N ASP A 5 -10.30 4.60 -12.16
CA ASP A 5 -9.47 4.67 -10.99
C ASP A 5 -8.52 3.48 -11.17
N ASP A 6 -7.35 3.77 -11.76
CA ASP A 6 -6.34 2.80 -12.17
C ASP A 6 -5.78 2.30 -10.84
N LEU A 7 -6.55 1.42 -10.19
CA LEU A 7 -6.18 0.73 -8.97
C LEU A 7 -4.83 0.14 -9.31
N VAL A 8 -3.78 0.71 -8.71
CA VAL A 8 -2.42 0.32 -9.02
C VAL A 8 -2.26 -1.07 -8.43
N ILE A 9 -2.52 -2.08 -9.25
CA ILE A 9 -2.36 -3.48 -8.88
C ILE A 9 -0.90 -3.83 -9.08
N PHE A 10 -0.17 -3.91 -7.98
CA PHE A 10 1.21 -4.36 -7.98
C PHE A 10 1.29 -5.89 -8.15
N PRO A 11 2.40 -6.42 -8.67
CA PRO A 11 2.61 -7.86 -8.76
C PRO A 11 2.52 -8.50 -7.38
N ARG A 12 1.76 -9.59 -7.26
CA ARG A 12 1.63 -10.32 -5.99
C ARG A 12 2.99 -10.69 -5.39
N GLU A 13 3.96 -11.07 -6.22
CA GLU A 13 5.31 -11.42 -5.80
C GLU A 13 6.04 -10.25 -5.10
N ASP A 14 5.91 -9.04 -5.62
CA ASP A 14 6.52 -7.83 -5.04
C ASP A 14 5.85 -7.49 -3.71
N VAL A 15 4.52 -7.60 -3.66
CA VAL A 15 3.72 -7.34 -2.45
C VAL A 15 4.07 -8.36 -1.36
N GLU A 16 4.17 -9.65 -1.70
CA GLU A 16 4.58 -10.70 -0.77
C GLU A 16 6.02 -10.51 -0.28
N ALA A 17 6.94 -10.08 -1.15
CA ALA A 17 8.32 -9.80 -0.77
C ALA A 17 8.38 -8.64 0.24
N CYS A 18 7.62 -7.56 0.00
CA CYS A 18 7.50 -6.43 0.93
C CYS A 18 6.82 -6.82 2.23
N LEU A 19 5.77 -7.65 2.15
CA LEU A 19 5.03 -8.15 3.32
C LEU A 19 5.91 -9.01 4.23
N ARG A 20 6.77 -9.84 3.65
CA ARG A 20 7.75 -10.67 4.39
C ARG A 20 8.91 -9.85 4.93
N ASN A 21 9.12 -8.62 4.43
CA ASN A 21 10.18 -7.74 4.88
C ASN A 21 9.74 -6.98 6.14
N GLU A 22 9.66 -7.68 7.27
CA GLU A 22 9.24 -7.11 8.56
C GLU A 22 10.09 -5.91 8.97
N LYS A 23 11.37 -5.89 8.60
CA LYS A 23 12.28 -4.78 8.89
C LYS A 23 11.81 -3.49 8.21
N MET A 24 11.49 -3.55 6.92
CA MET A 24 10.95 -2.42 6.17
C MET A 24 9.61 -1.93 6.76
N GLN A 25 8.72 -2.86 7.13
CA GLN A 25 7.45 -2.51 7.77
C GLN A 25 7.66 -1.82 9.12
N GLN A 26 8.62 -2.28 9.92
CA GLN A 26 8.97 -1.69 11.21
C GLN A 26 9.62 -0.32 11.05
N GLU A 27 10.49 -0.13 10.06
CA GLU A 27 11.11 1.15 9.75
C GLU A 27 10.05 2.17 9.29
N ALA A 28 9.13 1.80 8.40
CA ALA A 28 8.02 2.66 7.97
C ALA A 28 7.05 3.03 9.11
N ASN A 29 6.80 2.09 10.04
CA ASN A 29 6.01 2.38 11.24
C ASN A 29 6.77 3.24 12.27
N SER A 30 8.10 3.09 12.34
CA SER A 30 8.96 3.83 13.28
C SER A 30 9.31 5.23 12.81
N ASP A 31 9.36 5.46 11.49
CA ASP A 31 9.62 6.78 10.88
C ASP A 31 8.47 7.78 11.11
N GLY A 32 7.37 7.34 11.73
CA GLY A 32 6.45 8.25 12.38
C GLY A 32 5.73 9.19 11.42
N SER A 33 5.37 8.72 10.21
CA SER A 33 4.40 9.42 9.37
C SER A 33 2.93 9.03 9.66
N PRO A 34 2.34 9.42 10.81
CA PRO A 34 0.88 9.45 10.91
C PRO A 34 0.38 10.75 11.56
N SER A 35 0.35 11.86 10.82
CA SER A 35 -0.43 13.03 11.29
C SER A 35 -1.35 13.62 10.24
N GLY A 36 -1.07 13.47 8.94
CA GLY A 36 -2.01 13.82 7.86
C GLY A 36 -2.64 12.61 7.17
N GLN A 37 -1.87 11.54 6.95
CA GLN A 37 -2.30 10.37 6.18
C GLN A 37 -3.18 9.39 6.98
N SER A 38 -3.02 9.32 8.32
CA SER A 38 -3.74 8.37 9.16
C SER A 38 -5.27 8.47 9.05
N GLN A 39 -5.82 9.68 8.95
CA GLN A 39 -7.27 9.86 8.90
C GLN A 39 -7.85 9.51 7.52
N ALA A 40 -7.14 9.86 6.44
CA ALA A 40 -7.51 9.47 5.08
C ALA A 40 -7.39 7.96 4.89
N MET A 41 -6.29 7.35 5.37
CA MET A 41 -6.05 5.91 5.33
C MET A 41 -7.05 5.12 6.18
N GLU A 42 -7.45 5.64 7.34
CA GLU A 42 -8.49 5.01 8.15
C GLU A 42 -9.86 5.12 7.47
N THR A 43 -10.17 6.27 6.85
CA THR A 43 -11.40 6.44 6.06
C THR A 43 -11.42 5.49 4.86
N SER A 44 -10.33 5.36 4.11
CA SER A 44 -10.20 4.39 3.01
C SER A 44 -10.33 2.96 3.49
N ARG A 45 -9.70 2.60 4.62
CA ARG A 45 -9.81 1.26 5.21
C ARG A 45 -11.25 0.94 5.60
N LEU A 46 -11.93 1.87 6.25
CA LEU A 46 -13.35 1.71 6.62
C LEU A 46 -14.21 1.61 5.37
N GLY A 47 -13.97 2.45 4.36
CA GLY A 47 -14.67 2.39 3.07
C GLY A 47 -14.48 1.05 2.34
N ALA A 48 -13.27 0.48 2.38
CA ALA A 48 -13.00 -0.84 1.82
C ALA A 48 -13.78 -1.93 2.58
N ILE A 49 -13.83 -1.88 3.92
CA ILE A 49 -14.60 -2.82 4.73
C ILE A 49 -16.11 -2.68 4.42
N GLU A 50 -16.62 -1.47 4.32
CA GLU A 50 -18.02 -1.20 3.93
C GLU A 50 -18.33 -1.68 2.50
N ALA A 51 -17.34 -1.66 1.60
CA ALA A 51 -17.45 -2.17 0.24
C ALA A 51 -17.36 -3.72 0.15
N GLY A 52 -17.01 -4.41 1.23
CA GLY A 52 -16.94 -5.88 1.29
C GLY A 52 -15.55 -6.47 1.53
N ALA A 53 -14.55 -5.64 1.83
CA ALA A 53 -13.23 -6.13 2.26
C ALA A 53 -13.31 -6.74 3.68
N PRO A 54 -12.45 -7.73 4.00
CA PRO A 54 -12.43 -8.33 5.32
C PRO A 54 -11.82 -7.39 6.36
N GLU A 55 -12.25 -7.47 7.62
CA GLU A 55 -11.74 -6.61 8.71
C GLU A 55 -10.23 -6.77 8.99
N ARG A 56 -9.62 -7.85 8.47
CA ARG A 56 -8.19 -8.16 8.59
C ARG A 56 -7.29 -7.39 7.62
N ILE A 57 -7.86 -6.61 6.69
CA ILE A 57 -7.07 -5.78 5.78
C ILE A 57 -6.18 -4.84 6.59
N ARG A 58 -4.96 -4.63 6.11
CA ARG A 58 -3.98 -3.78 6.79
C ARG A 58 -3.17 -3.00 5.78
N TRP A 59 -2.73 -1.83 6.22
CA TRP A 59 -1.78 -1.03 5.49
C TRP A 59 -0.38 -1.63 5.66
N ILE A 60 0.29 -1.85 4.55
CA ILE A 60 1.70 -2.23 4.50
C ILE A 60 2.47 -1.15 3.74
N TYR A 61 3.71 -0.92 4.12
CA TYR A 61 4.60 -0.10 3.32
C TYR A 61 5.06 -0.92 2.12
N PHE A 62 4.72 -0.46 0.93
CA PHE A 62 5.16 -1.04 -0.32
C PHE A 62 6.23 -0.14 -0.92
N GLU A 63 7.39 -0.72 -1.18
CA GLU A 63 8.49 -0.06 -1.87
C GLU A 63 8.87 -0.89 -3.08
N SER A 64 8.77 -0.28 -4.26
CA SER A 64 9.12 -0.95 -5.51
C SER A 64 10.65 -1.15 -5.58
N PRO A 65 11.16 -2.37 -5.84
CA PRO A 65 12.59 -2.58 -5.94
C PRO A 65 13.22 -1.86 -7.16
N GLU A 66 14.40 -1.28 -6.96
CA GLU A 66 15.11 -0.41 -7.92
C GLU A 66 15.33 -1.06 -9.30
N TRP A 67 15.50 -2.39 -9.36
CA TRP A 67 15.84 -3.11 -10.59
C TRP A 67 14.65 -3.32 -11.55
N THR A 68 13.42 -3.30 -11.04
CA THR A 68 12.18 -3.55 -11.81
C THR A 68 11.57 -2.28 -12.40
N TRP A 69 11.90 -1.10 -11.87
CA TRP A 69 11.16 0.15 -12.15
C TRP A 69 12.05 1.34 -12.56
N GLN A 70 13.20 1.09 -13.21
CA GLN A 70 14.08 2.16 -13.76
C GLN A 70 13.36 3.16 -14.71
N ASN A 71 12.21 2.79 -15.28
CA ASN A 71 11.42 3.66 -16.16
C ASN A 71 10.24 4.38 -15.48
N LEU A 72 9.96 4.10 -14.20
CA LEU A 72 8.74 4.54 -13.52
C LEU A 72 9.06 5.09 -12.12
N CYS A 73 9.99 6.04 -12.05
CA CYS A 73 10.24 6.99 -10.95
C CYS A 73 10.21 6.50 -9.48
N GLY A 74 10.39 5.20 -9.18
CA GLY A 74 10.47 4.69 -7.81
C GLY A 74 9.27 5.07 -6.94
N ARG A 75 8.17 4.33 -7.04
CA ARG A 75 7.00 4.55 -6.17
C ARG A 75 7.16 3.79 -4.87
N SER A 76 7.15 4.52 -3.76
CA SER A 76 6.98 3.99 -2.41
C SER A 76 5.71 4.57 -1.79
N GLY A 77 5.04 3.80 -0.94
CA GLY A 77 3.78 4.22 -0.36
C GLY A 77 3.12 3.17 0.52
N TRP A 78 1.94 3.48 1.00
CA TRP A 78 1.14 2.58 1.81
C TRP A 78 0.13 1.85 0.92
N LEU A 79 0.15 0.54 0.96
CA LEU A 79 -0.75 -0.34 0.23
C LEU A 79 -1.70 -1.02 1.21
N LEU A 80 -3.01 -0.89 0.99
CA LEU A 80 -4.03 -1.58 1.76
C LEU A 80 -4.25 -2.94 1.14
N ILE A 81 -3.86 -3.98 1.87
CA ILE A 81 -4.01 -5.36 1.39
C ILE A 81 -4.68 -6.26 2.41
N ASP A 82 -5.21 -7.36 1.91
CA ASP A 82 -5.46 -8.55 2.72
C ASP A 82 -4.18 -9.40 2.79
N PRO A 83 -3.55 -9.59 3.95
CA PRO A 83 -2.35 -10.42 4.06
C PRO A 83 -2.59 -11.91 3.81
N GLU A 84 -3.83 -12.41 3.85
CA GLU A 84 -4.14 -13.82 3.57
C GLU A 84 -4.26 -14.10 2.06
N THR A 85 -4.89 -13.19 1.32
CA THR A 85 -5.16 -13.37 -0.13
C THR A 85 -4.27 -12.50 -1.01
N ILE A 86 -3.56 -11.54 -0.44
CA ILE A 86 -2.78 -10.50 -1.12
C ILE A 86 -3.66 -9.69 -2.09
N ASP A 87 -4.97 -9.60 -1.79
CA ASP A 87 -5.87 -8.70 -2.51
C ASP A 87 -5.56 -7.26 -2.14
N GLN A 88 -5.49 -6.39 -3.14
CA GLN A 88 -5.15 -4.96 -3.01
C GLN A 88 -6.43 -4.15 -3.13
N TYR A 89 -6.66 -3.25 -2.16
CA TYR A 89 -7.88 -2.47 -2.07
C TYR A 89 -7.66 -0.97 -2.30
N ASP A 90 -6.51 -0.45 -1.87
CA ASP A 90 -6.19 0.97 -1.96
C ASP A 90 -4.66 1.15 -1.94
N PHE A 91 -4.15 2.20 -2.59
CA PHE A 91 -2.74 2.57 -2.58
C PHE A 91 -2.58 4.08 -2.39
N VAL A 92 -1.90 4.44 -1.31
CA VAL A 92 -1.57 5.82 -0.96
C VAL A 92 -0.08 6.03 -1.20
N MET A 93 0.25 6.72 -2.29
CA MET A 93 1.63 7.05 -2.62
C MET A 93 2.22 8.03 -1.60
N THR A 94 3.40 7.73 -1.08
CA THR A 94 4.19 8.64 -0.26
C THR A 94 5.26 9.27 -1.15
N MET A 95 5.07 10.52 -1.58
CA MET A 95 6.12 11.21 -2.35
C MET A 95 7.38 11.37 -1.47
N MET A 96 8.46 10.69 -1.84
CA MET A 96 9.81 11.03 -1.39
C MET A 96 10.21 12.34 -2.09
N ASN A 97 10.45 13.40 -1.32
CA ASN A 97 10.90 14.70 -1.81
C ASN A 97 12.42 14.83 -1.75
#